data_AF-A0AAX3LED3-F1
#
_entry.id   AF-A0AAX3LED3-F1
#
_cell.length_a   1.000
_cell.length_b   1.000
_cell.length_c   1.000
_cell.angle_alpha   90.00
_cell.angle_beta   90.00
_cell.angle_gamma   90.00
#
_symmetry.space_group_name_H-M   'P 1'
#
loop_
_entity.id
_entity.type
_entity.pdbx_description
1 polymer ?
#
loop_
_entity_poly.entity_id
_entity_poly.type
_entity_poly.pdbx_seq_one_letter_code
_entity_poly.pdbx_strand_id
1 'polypeptide(L)' 'MRKPVYYAYVAQESQPDAQGEKNTYWTKVGVAFAHHGKAGLNIVLTPGIAVSGKLVLLEPREENSQSQSTDPAEIAQ' A
#
# COMPACT_ATOMS: atom_id res chain seq x y z
N MET A 1 -15.30 3.89 -16.03
CA MET A 1 -14.13 3.05 -15.68
C MET A 1 -14.58 2.03 -14.64
N ARG A 2 -14.24 0.74 -14.77
CA ARG A 2 -14.59 -0.27 -13.74
C ARG A 2 -13.85 0.07 -12.43
N LYS A 3 -14.49 -0.14 -11.28
CA LYS A 3 -13.81 -0.02 -9.99
C LYS A 3 -12.65 -1.02 -9.92
N PRO A 4 -11.48 -0.62 -9.37
CA PRO A 4 -10.39 -1.56 -9.14
C PRO A 4 -10.81 -2.64 -8.17
N VAL A 5 -10.37 -3.87 -8.44
CA VAL A 5 -10.64 -5.02 -7.58
C VAL A 5 -9.58 -5.08 -6.47
N TYR A 6 -8.37 -4.58 -6.74
CA TYR A 6 -7.28 -4.51 -5.77
C TYR A 6 -6.51 -3.18 -5.87
N TYR A 7 -5.92 -2.77 -4.75
CA TYR A 7 -4.83 -1.80 -4.68
C TYR A 7 -3.50 -2.54 -4.72
N ALA A 8 -2.54 -1.99 -5.47
CA ALA A 8 -1.20 -2.53 -5.59
C ALA A 8 -0.24 -1.74 -4.70
N TYR A 9 0.50 -2.44 -3.85
CA TYR A 9 1.46 -1.88 -2.91
C TYR A 9 2.85 -2.48 -3.10
N VAL A 10 3.88 -1.68 -2.89
CA VAL A 10 5.21 -2.21 -2.59
C VAL A 10 5.34 -2.28 -1.07
N ALA A 11 5.77 -3.44 -0.57
CA ALA A 11 6.08 -3.64 0.85
C ALA A 11 7.60 -3.65 1.04
N GLN A 12 8.09 -2.74 1.88
CA GLN A 12 9.52 -2.63 2.19
C GLN A 12 9.72 -2.86 3.69
N GLU A 13 10.49 -3.87 4.05
CA GLU A 13 10.92 -4.08 5.43
C GLU A 13 11.99 -3.04 5.79
N SER A 14 11.82 -2.40 6.94
CA SER A 14 12.84 -1.53 7.51
C SER A 14 14.01 -2.37 8.03
N GLN A 15 15.18 -1.75 8.12
CA GLN A 15 16.20 -2.30 8.99
C GLN A 15 15.67 -2.29 10.44
N PRO A 16 16.06 -3.27 11.27
CA PRO A 16 15.73 -3.25 12.69
C PRO A 16 16.26 -1.97 13.33
N ASP A 17 15.46 -1.34 14.17
CA ASP A 17 15.94 -0.21 14.98
C ASP A 17 16.85 -0.67 16.12
N ALA A 18 17.27 0.26 17.00
CA ALA A 18 18.15 -0.04 18.12
C ALA A 18 17.53 -1.02 19.14
N GLN A 19 16.21 -1.21 19.12
CA GLN A 19 15.44 -2.12 19.95
C GLN A 19 15.15 -3.45 19.23
N GLY A 20 15.54 -3.57 17.96
CA GLY A 20 15.35 -4.77 17.14
C GLY A 20 13.98 -4.86 16.48
N GLU A 21 13.15 -3.81 16.55
CA GLU A 21 11.84 -3.81 15.92
C GLU A 21 11.96 -3.60 14.41
N LYS A 22 11.22 -4.40 13.64
CA LYS A 22 11.13 -4.29 12.18
C LYS A 22 9.76 -3.74 11.82
N ASN A 23 9.75 -2.66 11.06
CA ASN A 23 8.53 -2.09 10.50
C ASN A 23 8.43 -2.43 9.01
N THR A 24 7.20 -2.50 8.49
CA THR A 24 6.97 -2.64 7.05
C THR A 24 6.31 -1.38 6.53
N TYR A 25 6.99 -0.70 5.61
CA TYR A 25 6.45 0.45 4.90
C TYR A 25 5.68 -0.03 3.67
N TRP A 26 4.43 0.43 3.57
CA TRP A 26 3.52 0.07 2.48
C TRP A 26 3.26 1.29 1.62
N THR A 27 3.76 1.28 0.39
CA THR A 27 3.54 2.37 -0.56
C THR A 27 2.56 1.90 -1.62
N LYS A 28 1.40 2.56 -1.75
CA LYS A 28 0.46 2.30 -2.84
C LYS A 28 1.07 2.81 -4.14
N VAL A 29 1.23 1.92 -5.12
CA VAL A 29 1.87 2.24 -6.41
C VAL A 29 0.93 2.10 -7.59
N GLY A 30 -0.23 1.48 -7.39
CA GLY A 30 -1.19 1.29 -8.48
C GLY A 30 -2.46 0.57 -8.05
N VAL A 31 -3.12 0.00 -9.05
CA VAL A 31 -4.38 -0.75 -8.91
C VAL A 31 -4.37 -1.97 -9.81
N ALA A 32 -5.21 -2.97 -9.50
CA ALA A 32 -5.38 -4.13 -10.34
C ALA A 32 -6.85 -4.46 -10.62
N PHE A 33 -7.08 -5.06 -11.79
CA PHE A 33 -8.41 -5.43 -12.31
C PHE A 33 -8.37 -6.83 -12.90
N ALA A 34 -9.51 -7.53 -12.90
CA ALA A 34 -9.65 -8.81 -13.59
C ALA A 34 -9.33 -8.68 -15.10
N HIS A 35 -8.53 -9.60 -15.64
CA HIS A 35 -8.12 -9.58 -17.04
C HIS A 35 -9.25 -10.10 -17.95
N HIS A 36 -10.14 -9.20 -18.38
CA HIS A 36 -11.15 -9.45 -19.42
C HIS A 36 -11.92 -10.80 -19.31
N GLY A 37 -12.25 -11.21 -18.09
CA GLY A 37 -13.00 -12.45 -17.83
C GLY A 37 -12.16 -13.74 -17.89
N LYS A 38 -10.84 -13.64 -18.02
CA LYS A 38 -9.90 -14.76 -17.89
C LYS A 38 -9.34 -14.83 -16.47
N ALA A 39 -8.76 -15.98 -16.14
CA ALA A 39 -7.94 -16.13 -14.94
C ALA A 39 -6.68 -15.25 -15.07
N GLY A 40 -6.60 -14.19 -14.26
CA GLY A 40 -5.47 -13.27 -14.25
C GLY A 40 -5.86 -11.83 -13.91
N LEU A 41 -4.86 -11.00 -13.62
CA LEU A 41 -5.02 -9.60 -13.25
C LEU A 41 -4.19 -8.69 -14.16
N ASN A 42 -4.79 -7.59 -14.60
CA ASN A 42 -4.08 -6.45 -15.16
C ASN A 42 -3.69 -5.51 -14.03
N ILE A 43 -2.42 -5.14 -13.95
CA ILE A 43 -1.92 -4.16 -12.98
C ILE A 43 -1.61 -2.86 -13.72
N VAL A 44 -2.16 -1.76 -13.23
CA VAL A 44 -1.87 -0.41 -13.72
C VAL A 44 -1.07 0.31 -12.64
N LEU A 45 0.20 0.57 -12.93
CA LEU A 45 1.07 1.37 -12.09
C LEU A 45 0.83 2.86 -12.36
N THR A 46 1.05 3.68 -11.33
CA THR A 46 1.06 5.13 -11.47
C THR A 46 2.13 5.52 -12.50
N PRO A 47 1.80 6.31 -13.54
CA PRO A 47 2.79 6.69 -14.55
C PRO A 47 4.03 7.36 -13.94
N GLY A 48 5.21 7.04 -14.48
CA GLY A 48 6.48 7.63 -14.04
C GLY A 48 7.09 7.00 -12.79
N ILE A 49 6.48 5.98 -12.19
CA ILE A 49 7.07 5.26 -11.05
C ILE A 49 7.90 4.06 -11.53
N ALA A 50 9.08 3.88 -10.94
CA ALA A 50 9.83 2.64 -11.00
C ALA A 50 9.62 1.89 -9.67
N VAL A 51 9.30 0.60 -9.74
CA VAL A 51 9.10 -0.24 -8.56
C VAL A 51 9.98 -1.48 -8.66
N SER A 52 10.48 -1.96 -7.51
CA SER A 52 11.28 -3.18 -7.39
C SER A 52 10.87 -3.94 -6.12
N GLY A 53 11.21 -5.23 -6.07
CA GLY A 53 10.89 -6.09 -4.93
C GLY A 53 9.48 -6.68 -4.99
N LYS A 54 8.81 -6.73 -3.84
CA LYS A 54 7.53 -7.43 -3.68
C LYS A 54 6.35 -6.49 -3.94
N LEU A 55 5.55 -6.82 -4.96
CA LEU A 55 4.26 -6.19 -5.20
C LEU A 55 3.14 -7.01 -4.53
N VAL A 56 2.30 -6.35 -3.74
CA VAL A 56 1.21 -6.96 -2.99
C VAL A 56 -0.11 -6.36 -3.45
N LEU A 57 -1.09 -7.22 -3.76
CA LEU A 57 -2.43 -6.84 -4.18
C LEU A 57 -3.40 -7.08 -3.03
N LEU A 58 -4.09 -6.04 -2.57
CA LEU A 58 -5.06 -6.11 -1.49
C LEU A 58 -6.38 -5.50 -1.93
N GLU A 59 -7.50 -6.05 -1.49
CA GLU A 59 -8.81 -5.47 -1.77
C GLU A 59 -8.88 -4.05 -1.19
N PRO A 60 -9.54 -3.09 -1.87
CA PRO A 60 -9.82 -1.80 -1.28
C PRO A 60 -10.56 -2.02 0.03
N ARG A 61 -9.98 -1.56 1.15
CA ARG A 61 -10.71 -1.52 2.41
C ARG A 61 -11.91 -0.62 2.24
N GLU A 62 -13.07 -1.03 2.75
CA GLU A 62 -14.18 -0.09 2.88
C GLU A 62 -13.71 1.07 3.74
N GLU A 63 -13.89 2.28 3.24
CA GLU A 63 -13.42 3.51 3.87
C GLU A 63 -14.27 3.77 5.12
N ASN A 64 -14.01 3.04 6.20
CA ASN A 64 -14.40 3.50 7.51
C ASN A 64 -13.36 4.53 7.95
N SER A 65 -13.78 5.79 7.79
CA SER A 65 -13.18 7.03 8.24
C SER A 65 -12.21 6.89 9.44
N GLN A 66 -11.09 7.61 9.33
CA GLN A 66 -10.16 8.02 10.40
C GLN A 66 -9.10 7.00 10.86
N SER A 67 -7.89 7.23 10.39
CA SER A 67 -6.69 7.07 11.21
C SER A 67 -5.90 8.38 11.13
N GLN A 68 -6.40 9.40 11.82
CA GLN A 68 -5.55 10.48 12.30
C GLN A 68 -4.72 9.88 13.44
N SER A 69 -3.48 9.50 13.15
CA SER A 69 -2.47 9.38 14.20
C SER A 69 -2.08 10.80 14.61
N THR A 70 -2.85 11.40 15.51
CA THR A 70 -2.37 12.51 16.33
C THR A 70 -1.64 11.90 17.52
N ASP A 71 -0.32 11.92 17.49
CA ASP A 71 0.52 11.75 18.69
C ASP A 71 0.39 13.02 19.55
N PRO A 72 -0.13 12.97 20.80
CA PRO A 72 -0.24 14.16 21.66
C PRO A 72 1.03 14.46 22.47
N ALA A 73 2.22 14.04 22.03
CA ALA A 73 3.44 14.11 22.84
C ALA A 73 4.32 15.36 22.61
N GLU A 74 3.86 16.38 21.86
CA GLU A 74 4.64 17.60 21.60
C GLU A 74 3.86 18.88 21.96
N ILE A 75 3.40 18.97 23.21
CA ILE A 75 3.20 20.27 23.86
C ILE A 75 3.87 20.18 25.24
N ALA A 76 5.20 20.26 25.23
CA ALA A 76 5.97 20.61 26.40
C ALA A 76 6.29 22.11 26.31
N GLN A 77 5.72 22.90 27.21
CA GLN A 77 6.36 24.03 27.94
C GLN A 77 5.37 24.70 28.88
#